data_AF-A0A5C7TQR5-F1
#
_entry.id   AF-A0A5C7TQR5-F1
#
_cell.length_a   1.000
_cell.length_b   1.000
_cell.length_c   1.000
_cell.angle_alpha   90.00
_cell.angle_beta   90.00
_cell.angle_gamma   90.00
#
_symmetry.space_group_name_H-M   'P 1'
#
loop_
_entity.id
_entity.type
_entity.pdbx_description
1 polymer ?
#
loop_
_entity_poly.entity_id
_entity_poly.type
_entity_poly.pdbx_seq_one_letter_code
_entity_poly.pdbx_strand_id
1 'polypeptide(L)'
;MGISYPELPPFMTSQIDQNTFNKAWFDAMSEMPMSAQLRVAANCPDDKWDNRLGLDSLNKSKILHQEQARTLKLANFVELKGCIEAWAAEEELFLAPEFVTNLASCIVLAWQVEPTSRAFPTLRILSALHSVLRSDPNRKFKSGDLNDFAVAADALPYCDVFLTDRSLAHLIKSKELGLDTLFDCQVIHGFEAMAAYFDN
;
A
#
# COMPACT_ATOMS: atom_id res chain seq x y z
N MET A 1 -13.88 -5.72 -5.90
CA MET A 1 -13.97 -6.33 -7.25
C MET A 1 -13.66 -7.81 -7.10
N GLY A 2 -14.57 -8.69 -7.52
CA GLY A 2 -14.33 -10.13 -7.49
C GLY A 2 -13.39 -10.55 -8.62
N ILE A 3 -12.56 -11.56 -8.38
CA ILE A 3 -11.79 -12.22 -9.43
C ILE A 3 -12.78 -13.06 -10.26
N SER A 4 -12.86 -12.86 -11.59
CA SER A 4 -13.52 -13.83 -12.47
C SER A 4 -12.80 -15.15 -12.33
N TYR A 5 -13.53 -16.11 -11.81
CA TYR A 5 -13.12 -17.50 -11.91
C TYR A 5 -13.47 -18.01 -13.30
N PRO A 6 -12.67 -18.93 -13.86
CA PRO A 6 -13.08 -19.65 -15.05
C PRO A 6 -14.44 -20.32 -14.81
N GLU A 7 -15.30 -20.30 -15.84
CA GLU A 7 -16.57 -21.01 -15.77
C GLU A 7 -16.34 -22.50 -15.59
N LEU A 8 -17.12 -23.12 -14.70
CA LEU A 8 -17.09 -24.56 -14.51
C LEU A 8 -17.39 -25.25 -15.85
N PRO A 9 -16.51 -26.13 -16.35
CA PRO A 9 -16.73 -26.79 -17.63
C PRO A 9 -18.04 -27.58 -17.64
N PRO A 10 -18.84 -27.55 -18.73
CA PRO A 10 -20.17 -28.17 -18.78
C PRO A 10 -20.18 -29.64 -18.35
N PHE A 11 -19.12 -30.39 -18.67
CA PHE A 11 -19.02 -31.81 -18.34
C PHE A 11 -18.83 -32.10 -16.83
N MET A 12 -18.46 -31.09 -16.02
CA MET A 12 -18.28 -31.21 -14.58
C MET A 12 -19.47 -30.68 -13.76
N THR A 13 -20.40 -29.95 -14.39
CA THR A 13 -21.55 -29.30 -13.72
C THR A 13 -22.49 -30.27 -13.00
N SER A 14 -22.48 -31.55 -13.36
CA SER A 14 -23.25 -32.61 -12.69
C SER A 14 -22.55 -33.23 -11.48
N GLN A 15 -21.26 -32.95 -11.28
CA GLN A 15 -20.41 -33.59 -10.27
C GLN A 15 -19.93 -32.63 -9.18
N ILE A 16 -19.68 -31.37 -9.53
CA ILE A 16 -19.20 -30.34 -8.61
C ILE A 16 -19.92 -29.02 -8.87
N ASP A 17 -20.03 -28.18 -7.85
CA ASP A 17 -20.56 -26.82 -7.98
C ASP A 17 -19.43 -25.79 -8.26
N GLN A 18 -19.83 -24.59 -8.69
CA GLN A 18 -18.90 -23.52 -9.05
C GLN A 18 -18.02 -23.08 -7.88
N ASN A 19 -18.50 -23.06 -6.63
CA ASN A 19 -17.68 -22.62 -5.49
C ASN A 19 -16.58 -23.64 -5.18
N THR A 20 -16.92 -24.94 -5.22
CA THR A 20 -15.93 -26.02 -5.07
C THR A 20 -14.85 -25.93 -6.16
N PHE A 21 -15.25 -25.68 -7.41
CA PHE A 21 -14.32 -25.49 -8.51
C PHE A 21 -13.45 -24.23 -8.35
N ASN A 22 -14.04 -23.10 -7.95
CA ASN A 22 -13.31 -21.85 -7.69
C ASN A 22 -12.23 -22.05 -6.62
N LYS A 23 -12.55 -22.80 -5.56
CA LYS A 23 -11.59 -23.12 -4.50
C LYS A 23 -10.45 -23.99 -5.00
N ALA A 24 -10.77 -25.09 -5.71
CA ALA A 24 -9.76 -25.96 -6.30
C ALA A 24 -8.85 -25.22 -7.30
N TRP A 25 -9.44 -24.31 -8.10
CA TRP A 25 -8.70 -23.43 -9.00
C TRP A 25 -7.77 -22.50 -8.23
N PHE A 26 -8.25 -21.85 -7.18
CA PHE A 26 -7.43 -20.99 -6.33
C PHE A 26 -6.26 -21.74 -5.70
N ASP A 27 -6.50 -22.92 -5.15
CA ASP A 27 -5.46 -23.74 -4.52
C ASP A 27 -4.39 -24.15 -5.56
N ALA A 28 -4.82 -24.63 -6.72
CA ALA A 28 -3.90 -24.95 -7.81
C ALA A 28 -3.09 -23.74 -8.30
N MET A 29 -3.73 -22.56 -8.41
CA MET A 29 -3.06 -21.31 -8.80
C MET A 29 -2.02 -20.86 -7.77
N SER A 30 -2.33 -21.02 -6.48
CA SER A 30 -1.46 -20.63 -5.36
C SER A 30 -0.16 -21.44 -5.33
N GLU A 31 -0.21 -22.70 -5.79
CA GLU A 31 0.95 -23.58 -5.89
C GLU A 31 1.80 -23.35 -7.16
N MET A 32 1.28 -22.63 -8.16
CA MET A 32 2.03 -22.35 -9.39
C MET A 32 3.14 -21.32 -9.16
N PRO A 33 4.24 -21.37 -9.95
CA PRO A 33 5.23 -20.31 -9.96
C PRO A 33 4.58 -18.96 -10.28
N MET A 34 5.06 -17.88 -9.66
CA MET A 34 4.55 -16.52 -9.88
C MET A 34 4.47 -16.13 -11.37
N SER A 35 5.40 -16.61 -12.20
CA SER A 35 5.38 -16.36 -13.65
C SER A 35 4.15 -16.95 -14.36
N ALA A 36 3.65 -18.10 -13.90
CA ALA A 36 2.42 -18.69 -14.39
C ALA A 36 1.20 -17.93 -13.85
N GLN A 37 1.21 -17.57 -12.57
CA GLN A 37 0.17 -16.73 -11.97
C GLN A 37 -0.01 -15.40 -12.71
N LEU A 38 1.09 -14.71 -13.01
CA LEU A 38 1.11 -13.47 -13.79
C LEU A 38 0.59 -13.66 -15.21
N ARG A 39 0.88 -14.80 -15.85
CA ARG A 39 0.37 -15.11 -17.19
C ARG A 39 -1.15 -15.30 -17.19
N VAL A 40 -1.69 -15.97 -16.18
CA VAL A 40 -3.14 -16.11 -16.01
C VAL A 40 -3.78 -14.75 -15.77
N ALA A 41 -3.23 -13.96 -14.84
CA ALA A 41 -3.72 -12.61 -14.56
C ALA A 41 -3.67 -11.69 -15.80
N ALA A 42 -2.61 -11.78 -16.62
CA ALA A 42 -2.47 -10.98 -17.84
C ALA A 42 -3.55 -11.29 -18.90
N ASN A 43 -4.12 -12.50 -18.88
CA ASN A 43 -5.16 -12.97 -19.79
C ASN A 43 -6.57 -12.98 -19.17
N CYS A 44 -6.73 -12.47 -17.94
CA CYS A 44 -8.04 -12.39 -17.30
C CYS A 44 -8.99 -11.50 -18.14
N PRO A 45 -10.24 -11.94 -18.39
CA PRO A 45 -11.21 -11.17 -19.17
C PRO A 45 -11.75 -9.94 -18.42
N ASP A 46 -11.63 -9.92 -17.09
CA ASP A 46 -12.08 -8.81 -16.25
C ASP A 46 -11.23 -7.55 -16.41
N ASP A 47 -11.77 -6.45 -15.89
CA ASP A 47 -11.04 -5.20 -15.73
C ASP A 47 -9.72 -5.45 -15.02
N LYS A 48 -8.63 -5.13 -15.73
CA LYS A 48 -7.29 -5.17 -15.17
C LYS A 48 -7.17 -4.06 -14.13
N TRP A 49 -6.40 -4.35 -13.09
CA TRP A 49 -6.04 -3.35 -12.10
C TRP A 49 -5.50 -2.07 -12.78
N ASP A 50 -6.19 -0.95 -12.56
CA ASP A 50 -5.78 0.35 -13.08
C ASP A 50 -5.04 1.15 -12.00
N ASN A 51 -3.70 1.16 -12.12
CA ASN A 51 -2.81 1.94 -11.26
C ASN A 51 -3.03 3.46 -11.33
N ARG A 52 -3.93 3.95 -12.19
CA ARG A 52 -4.29 5.36 -12.32
C ARG A 52 -5.55 5.73 -11.54
N LEU A 53 -6.28 4.75 -11.04
CA LEU A 53 -7.54 4.98 -10.35
C LEU A 53 -7.33 5.92 -9.15
N GLY A 54 -8.12 7.00 -9.10
CA GLY A 54 -8.04 8.03 -8.06
C GLY A 54 -6.91 9.06 -8.21
N LEU A 55 -5.91 8.88 -9.09
CA LEU A 55 -4.76 9.78 -9.20
C LEU A 55 -5.13 11.22 -9.56
N ASP A 56 -6.07 11.40 -10.48
CA ASP A 56 -6.49 12.74 -10.91
C ASP A 56 -7.18 13.49 -9.77
N SER A 57 -8.05 12.80 -9.05
CA SER A 57 -8.72 13.34 -7.86
C SER A 57 -7.70 13.70 -6.78
N LEU A 58 -6.76 12.80 -6.53
CA LEU A 58 -5.72 12.95 -5.51
C LEU A 58 -4.80 14.14 -5.82
N ASN A 59 -4.31 14.25 -7.06
CA ASN A 59 -3.45 15.35 -7.49
C ASN A 59 -4.20 16.70 -7.54
N LYS A 60 -5.48 16.73 -7.94
CA LYS A 60 -6.31 17.94 -7.87
C LYS A 60 -6.53 18.39 -6.42
N SER A 61 -6.90 17.45 -5.54
CA SER A 61 -7.09 17.68 -4.11
C SER A 61 -5.81 18.20 -3.45
N LYS A 62 -4.66 17.61 -3.78
CA LYS A 62 -3.36 18.08 -3.32
C LYS A 62 -3.14 19.55 -3.68
N ILE A 63 -3.34 19.94 -4.94
CA ILE A 63 -3.16 21.34 -5.38
C ILE A 63 -4.11 22.26 -4.61
N LEU A 64 -5.37 21.86 -4.47
CA LEU A 64 -6.40 22.65 -3.78
C LEU A 64 -6.09 22.87 -2.29
N HIS A 65 -5.51 21.87 -1.63
CA HIS A 65 -5.26 21.88 -0.18
C HIS A 65 -3.79 22.00 0.20
N GLN A 66 -2.92 22.41 -0.73
CA GLN A 66 -1.46 22.49 -0.52
C GLN A 66 -1.10 23.36 0.70
N GLU A 67 -1.89 24.40 0.94
CA GLU A 67 -1.70 25.32 2.06
C GLU A 67 -1.88 24.68 3.44
N GLN A 68 -2.55 23.53 3.52
CA GLN A 68 -2.75 22.76 4.75
C GLN A 68 -1.62 21.75 4.99
N ALA A 69 -0.77 21.52 3.99
CA ALA A 69 0.26 20.47 3.98
C ALA A 69 1.67 21.02 3.67
N ARG A 70 1.94 22.29 3.99
CA ARG A 70 3.20 22.99 3.62
C ARG A 70 4.47 22.39 4.23
N THR A 71 4.34 21.65 5.32
CA THR A 71 5.45 20.98 5.99
C THR A 71 5.16 19.50 6.06
N LEU A 72 6.22 18.68 6.11
CA LEU A 72 6.08 17.23 6.21
C LEU A 72 5.24 16.81 7.43
N LYS A 73 5.39 17.50 8.57
CA LYS A 73 4.60 17.21 9.79
C LYS A 73 3.11 17.46 9.59
N LEU A 74 2.75 18.60 8.98
CA LEU A 74 1.35 18.92 8.68
C LEU A 74 0.77 17.98 7.64
N ALA A 75 1.54 17.69 6.57
CA ALA A 75 1.15 16.73 5.55
C ALA A 75 0.93 15.33 6.15
N ASN A 76 1.81 14.87 7.04
CA ASN A 76 1.68 13.58 7.72
C ASN A 76 0.41 13.52 8.57
N PHE A 77 0.11 14.59 9.31
CA PHE A 77 -1.13 14.67 10.10
C PHE A 77 -2.38 14.62 9.22
N VAL A 78 -2.39 15.35 8.10
CA VAL A 78 -3.50 15.32 7.13
C VAL A 78 -3.68 13.92 6.54
N GLU A 79 -2.59 13.26 6.13
CA GLU A 79 -2.65 11.91 5.56
C GLU A 79 -3.04 10.86 6.60
N LEU A 80 -2.60 11.00 7.84
CA LEU A 80 -3.01 10.11 8.93
C LEU A 80 -4.52 10.16 9.15
N LYS A 81 -5.10 11.37 9.16
CA LYS A 81 -6.56 11.53 9.22
C LYS A 81 -7.23 10.88 8.02
N GLY A 82 -6.70 11.10 6.82
CA GLY A 82 -7.20 10.47 5.59
C GLY A 82 -7.18 8.95 5.64
N CYS A 83 -6.11 8.34 6.19
CA CYS A 83 -6.04 6.89 6.38
C CYS A 83 -7.10 6.38 7.37
N ILE A 84 -7.35 7.11 8.47
CA ILE A 84 -8.40 6.76 9.45
C ILE A 84 -9.79 6.86 8.81
N GLU A 85 -10.04 7.92 8.05
CA GLU A 85 -11.31 8.14 7.35
C GLU A 85 -11.55 7.09 6.25
N ALA A 86 -10.51 6.73 5.50
CA ALA A 86 -10.58 5.69 4.48
C ALA A 86 -10.90 4.33 5.09
N TRP A 87 -10.20 3.95 6.18
CA TRP A 87 -10.52 2.72 6.91
C TRP A 87 -11.96 2.72 7.42
N ALA A 88 -12.42 3.82 8.03
CA ALA A 88 -13.79 3.91 8.53
C ALA A 88 -14.83 3.78 7.41
N ALA A 89 -14.55 4.34 6.22
CA ALA A 89 -15.44 4.21 5.08
C ALA A 89 -15.55 2.77 4.56
N GLU A 90 -14.43 2.03 4.52
CA GLU A 90 -14.42 0.60 4.15
C GLU A 90 -15.20 -0.26 5.15
N GLU A 91 -15.17 0.09 6.44
CA GLU A 91 -15.93 -0.58 7.49
C GLU A 91 -17.39 -0.09 7.62
N GLU A 92 -17.84 0.78 6.71
CA GLU A 92 -19.16 1.42 6.74
C GLU A 92 -19.45 2.17 8.06
N LEU A 93 -18.40 2.68 8.71
CA LEU A 93 -18.47 3.43 9.96
C LEU A 93 -18.51 4.93 9.71
N PHE A 94 -19.47 5.61 10.34
CA PHE A 94 -19.47 7.07 10.40
C PHE A 94 -18.63 7.55 11.58
N LEU A 95 -17.52 8.24 11.29
CA LEU A 95 -16.71 8.95 12.28
C LEU A 95 -16.90 10.45 12.14
N ALA A 96 -17.25 11.13 13.23
CA ALA A 96 -17.31 12.58 13.26
C ALA A 96 -15.91 13.18 12.99
N PRO A 97 -15.77 14.26 12.20
CA PRO A 97 -14.46 14.84 11.88
C PRO A 97 -13.61 15.27 13.10
N GLU A 98 -14.28 15.69 14.17
CA GLU A 98 -13.63 16.02 15.45
C GLU A 98 -13.03 14.78 16.12
N PHE A 99 -13.73 13.64 16.05
CA PHE A 99 -13.24 12.37 16.59
C PHE A 99 -12.01 11.89 15.83
N VAL A 100 -12.03 11.93 14.49
CA VAL A 100 -10.87 11.60 13.64
C VAL A 100 -9.67 12.49 13.99
N THR A 101 -9.92 13.79 14.16
CA THR A 101 -8.87 14.76 14.49
C THR A 101 -8.26 14.47 15.87
N ASN A 102 -9.08 14.14 16.87
CA ASN A 102 -8.61 13.77 18.20
C ASN A 102 -7.81 12.46 18.17
N LEU A 103 -8.30 11.44 17.46
CA LEU A 103 -7.62 10.15 17.33
C LEU A 103 -6.25 10.31 16.66
N ALA A 104 -6.18 11.03 15.52
CA ALA A 104 -4.93 11.33 14.84
C ALA A 104 -3.96 12.11 15.75
N SER A 105 -4.47 13.05 16.55
CA SER A 105 -3.66 13.83 17.49
C SER A 105 -3.06 12.95 18.59
N CYS A 106 -3.84 12.02 19.15
CA CYS A 106 -3.36 11.06 20.13
C CYS A 106 -2.28 10.14 19.55
N ILE A 107 -2.46 9.64 18.34
CA ILE A 107 -1.48 8.78 17.65
C ILE A 107 -0.17 9.55 17.41
N VAL A 108 -0.24 10.77 16.87
CA VAL A 108 0.95 11.60 16.64
C VAL A 108 1.64 11.92 17.96
N LEU A 109 0.90 12.26 19.02
CA LEU A 109 1.48 12.50 20.34
C LEU A 109 2.20 11.25 20.87
N ALA A 110 1.60 10.07 20.72
CA ALA A 110 2.22 8.81 21.13
C ALA A 110 3.55 8.57 20.39
N TRP A 111 3.59 8.82 19.08
CA TRP A 111 4.84 8.72 18.30
C TRP A 111 5.85 9.83 18.63
N GLN A 112 5.42 11.00 19.11
CA GLN A 112 6.34 12.04 19.55
C GLN A 112 6.96 11.72 20.92
N VAL A 113 6.17 11.14 21.82
CA VAL A 113 6.64 10.70 23.15
C VAL A 113 7.58 9.50 23.01
N GLU A 114 7.25 8.56 22.13
CA GLU A 114 8.10 7.40 21.81
C GLU A 114 8.38 7.31 20.31
N PRO A 115 9.41 8.00 19.80
CA PRO A 115 9.76 8.03 18.38
C PRO A 115 10.04 6.66 17.78
N THR A 116 10.54 5.71 18.58
CA THR A 116 10.84 4.35 18.11
C THR A 116 9.62 3.42 18.13
N SER A 117 8.46 3.92 18.59
CA SER A 117 7.23 3.14 18.67
C SER A 117 6.83 2.57 17.30
N ARG A 118 6.67 1.25 17.25
CA ARG A 118 6.15 0.54 16.07
C ARG A 118 4.62 0.42 16.09
N ALA A 119 3.93 1.14 16.98
CA ALA A 119 2.47 1.12 17.06
C ALA A 119 1.84 1.73 15.79
N PHE A 120 0.75 1.10 15.33
CA PHE A 120 0.02 1.45 14.12
C PHE A 120 0.92 1.51 12.87
N PRO A 121 1.66 0.42 12.57
CA PRO A 121 2.72 0.44 11.56
C PRO A 121 2.20 0.82 10.18
N THR A 122 1.07 0.24 9.75
CA THR A 122 0.42 0.55 8.47
C THR A 122 0.07 2.04 8.37
N LEU A 123 -0.60 2.61 9.38
CA LEU A 123 -0.94 4.03 9.39
C LEU A 123 0.31 4.92 9.37
N ARG A 124 1.34 4.54 10.13
CA ARG A 124 2.60 5.29 10.22
C ARG A 124 3.34 5.33 8.89
N ILE A 125 3.43 4.20 8.20
CA ILE A 125 4.12 4.08 6.92
C ILE A 125 3.32 4.79 5.81
N LEU A 126 2.02 4.52 5.71
CA LEU A 126 1.18 5.13 4.68
C LEU A 126 1.13 6.66 4.83
N SER A 127 0.87 7.17 6.04
CA SER A 127 0.84 8.62 6.25
C SER A 127 2.20 9.27 5.98
N ALA A 128 3.30 8.61 6.34
CA ALA A 128 4.66 9.07 6.05
C ALA A 128 4.95 9.16 4.55
N LEU A 129 4.75 8.08 3.80
CA LEU A 129 5.06 8.04 2.36
C LEU A 129 4.19 9.03 1.58
N HIS A 130 2.88 9.05 1.85
CA HIS A 130 1.97 10.01 1.24
C HIS A 130 2.34 11.46 1.57
N SER A 131 2.75 11.74 2.82
CA SER A 131 3.08 13.09 3.26
C SER A 131 4.26 13.72 2.52
N VAL A 132 5.23 12.92 2.08
CA VAL A 132 6.35 13.44 1.27
C VAL A 132 5.83 13.99 -0.06
N LEU A 133 4.91 13.28 -0.72
CA LEU A 133 4.36 13.71 -1.99
C LEU A 133 3.40 14.89 -1.80
N ARG A 134 2.61 14.90 -0.72
CA ARG A 134 1.71 16.01 -0.44
C ARG A 134 2.44 17.29 -0.03
N SER A 135 3.55 17.17 0.71
CA SER A 135 4.28 18.34 1.21
C SER A 135 5.08 19.10 0.15
N ASP A 136 5.57 18.41 -0.89
CA ASP A 136 6.29 19.03 -2.00
C ASP A 136 5.33 19.46 -3.12
N PRO A 137 5.07 20.76 -3.36
CA PRO A 137 4.14 21.21 -4.40
C PRO A 137 4.52 20.76 -5.82
N ASN A 138 5.80 20.49 -6.08
CA ASN A 138 6.29 20.12 -7.41
C ASN A 138 6.16 18.62 -7.69
N ARG A 139 5.99 17.78 -6.67
CA ARG A 139 5.98 16.31 -6.81
C ARG A 139 4.56 15.76 -6.93
N LYS A 140 4.18 15.19 -8.07
CA LYS A 140 2.84 14.58 -8.23
C LYS A 140 2.83 13.11 -7.84
N PHE A 141 1.66 12.62 -7.43
CA PHE A 141 1.39 11.19 -7.36
C PHE A 141 1.36 10.61 -8.78
N LYS A 142 2.04 9.49 -8.97
CA LYS A 142 2.18 8.77 -10.23
C LYS A 142 1.48 7.42 -10.16
N SER A 143 1.24 6.85 -11.35
CA SER A 143 0.75 5.49 -11.50
C SER A 143 1.67 4.51 -10.79
N GLY A 144 1.12 3.72 -9.87
CA GLY A 144 1.85 2.74 -9.06
C GLY A 144 2.14 3.20 -7.64
N ASP A 145 2.33 4.52 -7.40
CA ASP A 145 2.76 5.05 -6.09
C ASP A 145 1.88 4.54 -4.93
N LEU A 146 0.55 4.55 -5.09
CA LEU A 146 -0.38 4.11 -4.06
C LEU A 146 -0.22 2.62 -3.70
N ASN A 147 -0.04 1.78 -4.72
CA ASN A 147 0.15 0.36 -4.53
C ASN A 147 1.54 0.07 -3.93
N ASP A 148 2.57 0.77 -4.41
CA ASP A 148 3.92 0.67 -3.89
C ASP A 148 3.98 1.07 -2.40
N PHE A 149 3.20 2.09 -2.00
CA PHE A 149 3.09 2.48 -0.59
C PHE A 149 2.36 1.44 0.26
N ALA A 150 1.30 0.81 -0.27
CA ALA A 150 0.62 -0.30 0.40
C ALA A 150 1.58 -1.49 0.61
N VAL A 151 2.28 -1.91 -0.45
CA VAL A 151 3.29 -2.98 -0.36
C VAL A 151 4.40 -2.63 0.64
N ALA A 152 4.85 -1.37 0.68
CA ALA A 152 5.82 -0.94 1.69
C ALA A 152 5.26 -1.00 3.12
N ALA A 153 3.98 -0.64 3.32
CA ALA A 153 3.29 -0.75 4.60
C ALA A 153 3.15 -2.21 5.08
N ASP A 154 3.02 -3.15 4.15
CA ASP A 154 2.96 -4.58 4.42
C ASP A 154 4.35 -5.21 4.59
N ALA A 155 5.38 -4.71 3.92
CA ALA A 155 6.71 -5.32 3.98
C ALA A 155 7.51 -4.84 5.20
N LEU A 156 7.60 -3.51 5.40
CA LEU A 156 8.54 -2.94 6.37
C LEU A 156 8.38 -3.45 7.81
N PRO A 157 7.16 -3.62 8.37
CA PRO A 157 7.01 -4.03 9.77
C PRO A 157 7.29 -5.53 10.01
N TYR A 158 7.25 -6.34 8.96
CA TYR A 158 7.14 -7.79 9.08
C TYR A 158 8.25 -8.57 8.35
N CYS A 159 8.93 -7.96 7.38
CA CYS A 159 9.99 -8.61 6.61
C CYS A 159 11.38 -8.15 7.09
N ASP A 160 12.34 -9.08 7.14
CA ASP A 160 13.75 -8.73 7.36
C ASP A 160 14.32 -7.93 6.18
N VAL A 161 13.85 -8.22 4.95
CA VAL A 161 14.32 -7.60 3.72
C VAL A 161 13.15 -7.22 2.80
N PHE A 162 13.19 -6.01 2.28
CA PHE A 162 12.23 -5.51 1.29
C PHE A 162 12.93 -5.13 -0.02
N LEU A 163 12.67 -5.90 -1.08
CA LEU A 163 13.22 -5.67 -2.41
C LEU A 163 12.27 -4.76 -3.20
N THR A 164 12.74 -3.60 -3.62
CA THR A 164 11.88 -2.63 -4.34
C THR A 164 12.66 -1.82 -5.39
N ASP A 165 11.96 -1.00 -6.17
CA ASP A 165 12.59 -0.08 -7.11
C ASP A 165 13.39 1.03 -6.39
N ARG A 166 14.25 1.70 -7.16
CA ARG A 166 15.15 2.73 -6.64
C ARG A 166 14.39 3.93 -6.05
N SER A 167 13.30 4.37 -6.68
CA SER A 167 12.55 5.55 -6.25
C SER A 167 11.90 5.31 -4.89
N LEU A 168 11.20 4.18 -4.71
CA LEU A 168 10.59 3.85 -3.43
C LEU A 168 11.64 3.60 -2.35
N ALA A 169 12.73 2.89 -2.66
CA ALA A 169 13.80 2.66 -1.71
C ALA A 169 14.42 3.96 -1.20
N HIS A 170 14.70 4.94 -2.07
CA HIS A 170 15.19 6.24 -1.63
C HIS A 170 14.18 7.01 -0.77
N LEU A 171 12.88 6.87 -1.05
CA LEU A 171 11.84 7.51 -0.25
C LEU A 171 11.81 6.93 1.16
N ILE A 172 11.78 5.61 1.28
CA ILE A 172 11.75 4.87 2.55
C ILE A 172 12.98 5.19 3.41
N LYS A 173 14.17 5.22 2.80
CA LYS A 173 15.46 5.51 3.46
C LYS A 173 15.76 6.99 3.65
N SER A 174 14.87 7.88 3.21
CA SER A 174 15.11 9.33 3.33
C SER A 174 15.32 9.71 4.80
N LYS A 175 16.19 10.68 5.07
CA LYS A 175 16.52 11.08 6.46
C LYS A 175 15.28 11.57 7.20
N GLU A 176 14.34 12.15 6.47
CA GLU A 176 13.06 12.64 6.97
C GLU A 176 12.13 11.52 7.43
N LEU A 177 12.18 10.35 6.77
CA LEU A 177 11.30 9.22 7.07
C LEU A 177 11.97 8.10 7.88
N GLY A 178 13.17 7.66 7.45
CA GLY A 178 13.98 6.63 8.13
C GLY A 178 13.23 5.34 8.43
N LEU A 179 12.30 4.93 7.55
CA LEU A 179 11.36 3.86 7.82
C LEU A 179 12.04 2.47 7.82
N ASP A 180 13.08 2.30 7.02
CA ASP A 180 13.91 1.09 7.01
C ASP A 180 14.54 0.85 8.39
N THR A 181 15.08 1.90 9.00
CA THR A 181 15.72 1.86 10.31
C THR A 181 14.68 1.72 11.43
N LEU A 182 13.55 2.43 11.33
CA LEU A 182 12.48 2.38 12.33
C LEU A 182 11.93 0.96 12.50
N PHE A 183 11.72 0.25 11.38
CA PHE A 183 11.16 -1.09 11.38
C PHE A 183 12.21 -2.21 11.32
N ASP A 184 13.49 -1.87 11.23
CA ASP A 184 14.60 -2.83 11.12
C ASP A 184 14.46 -3.76 9.90
N CYS A 185 14.10 -3.16 8.76
CA CYS A 185 13.90 -3.86 7.49
C CYS A 185 14.96 -3.39 6.48
N GLN A 186 15.77 -4.32 5.97
CA GLN A 186 16.77 -4.04 4.97
C GLN A 186 16.11 -3.78 3.61
N VAL A 187 16.11 -2.52 3.18
CA VAL A 187 15.52 -2.17 1.88
C VAL A 187 16.60 -2.25 0.79
N ILE A 188 16.42 -3.12 -0.20
CA ILE A 188 17.38 -3.35 -1.29
C ILE A 188 16.74 -2.95 -2.62
N HIS A 189 17.51 -2.29 -3.50
CA HIS A 189 17.03 -1.91 -4.82
C HIS A 189 18.06 -2.21 -5.92
N GLY A 190 17.56 -2.43 -7.13
CA GLY A 190 18.38 -2.72 -8.31
C GLY A 190 18.73 -4.20 -8.43
N PHE A 191 18.68 -4.69 -9.66
CA PHE A 191 18.78 -6.12 -9.98
C PHE A 191 20.05 -6.78 -9.43
N GLU A 192 21.22 -6.16 -9.61
CA GLU A 192 22.50 -6.72 -9.15
C GLU A 192 22.56 -6.89 -7.63
N ALA A 193 22.10 -5.89 -6.87
CA ALA A 193 22.10 -5.95 -5.41
C ALA A 193 21.07 -6.96 -4.87
N MET A 194 19.92 -7.08 -5.54
CA MET A 194 18.92 -8.09 -5.22
C MET A 194 19.44 -9.50 -5.51
N ALA A 195 20.12 -9.72 -6.64
CA ALA A 195 20.72 -11.02 -6.98
C ALA A 195 21.80 -11.41 -5.97
N ALA A 196 22.73 -10.49 -5.68
CA ALA A 196 23.80 -10.71 -4.71
C ALA A 196 23.28 -11.02 -3.29
N TYR A 197 22.09 -10.55 -2.92
CA TYR A 197 21.48 -10.90 -1.63
C TYR A 197 21.11 -12.39 -1.54
N PHE A 198 20.66 -12.99 -2.64
CA PHE A 198 20.28 -14.42 -2.68
C PHE A 198 21.44 -15.37 -2.96
N ASP A 199 22.56 -14.87 -3.48
CA ASP A 199 23.76 -15.67 -3.75
C ASP A 199 24.62 -15.90 -2.48
N ASN A 200 24.29 -15.24 -1.36
CA ASN A 200 24.93 -15.42 -0.05
C ASN A 200 24.07 -16.27 0.89
#